data_AF-A0A2P2I8G8-F1
#
_entry.id   AF-A0A2P2I8G8-F1
#
_cell.length_a   1.000
_cell.length_b   1.000
_cell.length_c   1.000
_cell.angle_alpha   90.00
_cell.angle_beta   90.00
_cell.angle_gamma   90.00
#
_symmetry.space_group_name_H-M   'P 1'
#
loop_
_entity.id
_entity.type
_entity.pdbx_description
1 polymer ?
#
loop_
_entity_poly.entity_id
_entity_poly.type
_entity_poly.pdbx_seq_one_letter_code
_entity_poly.pdbx_strand_id
1 'polypeptide(L)'
;LVPYAEGRFAQVPTLLMSSRNQGNYVVGTSLYEWMRKMSETEDESFKDKLVDRIIGDLGLYPKAREAAAIWEEYLPGLLGSPYEDKLAGIAELLGDALYNTGMLHVARHLNDKVPTWLLRFDFEDGPHYFDFPTEPEHAPPLPHGAGHLDPLNYFLPPKVEPFATEEQKRVSEIMLDIIDNFVNGRAPAAGEWGTTTDAGLECAVISTQGTLEQDTFLPEG
;
A
#
# COMPACT_ATOMS: atom_id res chain seq x y z
N LEU A 1 9.48 0.95 25.92
CA LEU A 1 10.07 1.22 24.60
C LEU A 1 11.55 0.84 24.70
N VAL A 2 12.12 -0.21 24.08
CA VAL A 2 11.71 -0.99 22.90
C VAL A 2 12.40 -2.40 22.94
N PRO A 3 11.68 -3.52 23.19
CA PRO A 3 12.23 -4.88 23.02
C PRO A 3 12.64 -5.20 21.57
N TYR A 4 11.95 -4.59 20.60
CA TYR A 4 12.16 -4.80 19.17
C TYR A 4 13.53 -4.33 18.66
N ALA A 5 13.95 -3.11 19.06
CA ALA A 5 15.23 -2.53 18.64
C ALA A 5 16.43 -3.35 19.14
N GLU A 6 16.32 -3.91 20.35
CA GLU A 6 17.34 -4.74 20.99
C GLU A 6 17.37 -6.18 20.46
N GLY A 7 16.56 -6.52 19.45
CA GLY A 7 16.52 -7.87 18.89
C GLY A 7 15.87 -8.91 19.81
N ARG A 8 15.17 -8.47 20.86
CA ARG A 8 14.49 -9.36 21.83
C ARG A 8 13.13 -9.81 21.29
N PHE A 9 13.16 -10.59 20.21
CA PHE A 9 11.99 -11.19 19.57
C PHE A 9 12.34 -12.60 19.04
N ALA A 10 11.32 -13.39 18.70
CA ALA A 10 11.54 -14.71 18.10
C ALA A 10 12.15 -14.55 16.70
N GLN A 11 13.36 -15.09 16.51
CA GLN A 11 14.08 -15.00 15.25
C GLN A 11 13.61 -16.11 14.31
N VAL A 12 12.61 -15.80 13.49
CA VAL A 12 12.05 -16.69 12.48
C VAL A 12 12.06 -16.03 11.10
N PRO A 13 12.19 -16.81 10.01
CA PRO A 13 12.02 -16.27 8.67
C PRO A 13 10.69 -15.52 8.54
N THR A 14 10.70 -14.38 7.83
CA THR A 14 9.53 -13.48 7.76
C THR A 14 9.22 -13.10 6.31
N LEU A 15 7.96 -13.25 5.91
CA LEU A 15 7.40 -12.71 4.66
C LEU A 15 6.46 -11.55 5.02
N LEU A 16 6.74 -10.36 4.48
CA LEU A 16 5.89 -9.18 4.65
C LEU A 16 5.22 -8.87 3.31
N MET A 17 3.95 -8.48 3.36
CA MET A 17 3.16 -8.21 2.15
C MET A 17 2.35 -6.93 2.29
N SER A 18 2.35 -6.12 1.23
CA SER A 18 1.50 -4.92 1.09
C SER A 18 0.86 -4.89 -0.29
N SER A 19 -0.31 -4.29 -0.39
CA SER A 19 -0.90 -3.92 -1.68
C SER A 19 -0.32 -2.59 -2.16
N ARG A 20 -0.37 -2.31 -3.46
CA ARG A 20 0.09 -1.04 -4.04
C ARG A 20 -0.71 0.16 -3.53
N ASN A 21 -2.04 0.06 -3.49
CA ASN A 21 -2.93 1.19 -3.23
C ASN A 21 -3.55 1.14 -1.83
N GLN A 22 -2.74 0.92 -0.78
CA GLN A 22 -3.23 0.80 0.60
C GLN A 22 -4.09 1.99 1.06
N GLY A 23 -3.69 3.21 0.72
CA GLY A 23 -4.37 4.41 1.20
C GLY A 23 -5.75 4.64 0.60
N ASN A 24 -6.11 3.96 -0.50
CA ASN A 24 -7.48 3.98 -1.04
C ASN A 24 -8.50 3.58 0.03
N TYR A 25 -8.12 2.67 0.95
CA TYR A 25 -8.98 2.27 2.06
C TYR A 25 -9.31 3.43 3.00
N VAL A 26 -8.32 4.19 3.44
CA VAL A 26 -8.53 5.31 4.37
C VAL A 26 -9.32 6.42 3.70
N VAL A 27 -9.00 6.72 2.44
CA VAL A 27 -9.72 7.72 1.66
C VAL A 27 -11.17 7.33 1.46
N GLY A 28 -11.42 6.10 1.01
CA GLY A 28 -12.77 5.59 0.74
C GLY A 28 -13.64 5.41 1.98
N THR A 29 -13.08 5.01 3.12
CA THR A 29 -13.86 4.76 4.35
C THR A 29 -14.22 6.00 5.14
N SER A 30 -13.32 6.99 5.18
CA SER A 30 -13.38 8.02 6.23
C SER A 30 -13.01 9.40 5.75
N LEU A 31 -12.02 9.53 4.87
CA LEU A 31 -11.50 10.85 4.52
C LEU A 31 -12.38 11.56 3.50
N TYR A 32 -12.89 10.87 2.49
CA TYR A 32 -13.61 11.52 1.38
C TYR A 32 -14.87 12.26 1.84
N GLU A 33 -15.73 11.60 2.61
CA GLU A 33 -16.95 12.23 3.16
C GLU A 33 -16.62 13.37 4.13
N TRP A 34 -15.52 13.25 4.88
CA TRP A 34 -15.05 14.34 5.72
C TRP A 34 -14.57 15.52 4.88
N MET A 35 -13.76 15.30 3.84
CA MET A 35 -13.28 16.34 2.91
C MET A 35 -14.44 17.07 2.25
N ARG A 36 -15.45 16.34 1.77
CA ARG A 36 -16.67 16.89 1.16
C ARG A 36 -17.45 17.78 2.13
N LYS A 37 -17.58 17.38 3.40
CA LYS A 37 -18.24 18.21 4.43
C LYS A 37 -17.43 19.46 4.77
N MET A 38 -16.11 19.36 4.80
CA MET A 38 -15.25 20.50 5.07
C MET A 38 -15.26 21.50 3.89
N SER A 39 -15.32 21.03 2.64
CA SER A 39 -15.40 21.92 1.47
C SER A 39 -16.69 22.75 1.40
N GLU A 40 -17.78 22.27 2.00
CA GLU A 40 -19.03 23.02 2.14
C GLU A 40 -18.96 24.15 3.19
N THR A 41 -18.03 24.07 4.14
CA THR A 41 -18.00 24.93 5.34
C THR A 41 -16.78 25.84 5.43
N GLU A 42 -15.69 25.49 4.76
CA GLU A 42 -14.42 26.22 4.80
C GLU A 42 -14.25 27.12 3.57
N ASP A 43 -13.29 28.06 3.65
CA ASP A 43 -13.00 28.98 2.54
C ASP A 43 -12.13 28.35 1.45
N GLU A 44 -11.92 29.06 0.34
CA GLU A 44 -11.11 28.62 -0.80
C GLU A 44 -9.66 28.24 -0.42
N SER A 45 -9.12 28.78 0.68
CA SER A 45 -7.76 28.43 1.16
C SER A 45 -7.70 27.05 1.80
N PHE A 46 -8.85 26.44 2.12
CA PHE A 46 -8.92 25.10 2.69
C PHE A 46 -8.43 24.02 1.73
N LYS A 47 -8.51 24.25 0.41
CA LYS A 47 -8.05 23.31 -0.62
C LYS A 47 -6.61 22.86 -0.39
N ASP A 48 -5.72 23.77 0.02
CA ASP A 48 -4.32 23.43 0.29
C ASP A 48 -4.07 23.13 1.77
N LYS A 49 -4.74 23.85 2.70
CA LYS A 49 -4.64 23.57 4.15
C LYS A 49 -5.09 22.16 4.54
N LEU A 50 -5.95 21.55 3.73
CA LEU A 50 -6.39 20.17 3.90
C LEU A 50 -5.21 19.19 3.94
N VAL A 51 -4.27 19.34 3.00
CA VAL A 51 -3.08 18.47 2.92
C VAL A 51 -2.21 18.68 4.15
N ASP A 52 -1.97 19.93 4.53
CA ASP A 52 -1.21 20.27 5.74
C ASP A 52 -1.87 19.70 7.01
N ARG A 53 -3.21 19.70 7.06
CA ARG A 53 -3.97 19.11 8.17
C ARG A 53 -3.82 17.60 8.22
N ILE A 54 -3.92 16.90 7.08
CA ILE A 54 -3.71 15.45 7.00
C ILE A 54 -2.29 15.10 7.47
N ILE A 55 -1.28 15.82 6.98
CA ILE A 55 0.12 15.67 7.40
C ILE A 55 0.27 15.88 8.92
N GLY A 56 -0.33 16.94 9.46
CA GLY A 56 -0.33 17.22 10.89
C GLY A 56 -1.03 16.15 11.73
N ASP A 57 -2.13 15.59 11.25
CA ASP A 57 -2.89 14.52 11.91
C ASP A 57 -2.16 13.16 11.85
N LEU A 58 -1.32 12.93 10.83
CA LEU A 58 -0.35 11.82 10.80
C LEU A 58 0.78 12.00 11.83
N GLY A 59 0.81 13.12 12.56
CA GLY A 59 1.90 13.47 13.49
C GLY A 59 3.20 13.85 12.77
N LEU A 60 3.14 14.04 11.46
CA LEU A 60 4.24 14.58 10.68
C LEU A 60 4.17 16.09 10.86
N TYR A 61 5.13 16.65 11.59
CA TYR A 61 5.28 18.11 11.72
C TYR A 61 6.49 18.55 10.90
N PRO A 62 6.42 18.46 9.55
CA PRO A 62 7.55 18.79 8.70
C PRO A 62 7.92 20.26 8.85
N LYS A 63 9.22 20.58 8.71
CA LYS A 63 9.59 21.98 8.48
C LYS A 63 9.24 22.33 7.03
N ALA A 64 9.33 23.60 6.69
CA ALA A 64 8.90 24.11 5.38
C ALA A 64 9.50 23.35 4.18
N ARG A 65 10.75 22.89 4.29
CA ARG A 65 11.42 22.14 3.23
C ARG A 65 10.83 20.73 3.08
N GLU A 66 10.59 20.03 4.17
CA GLU A 66 10.01 18.70 4.17
C GLU A 66 8.54 18.74 3.70
N ALA A 67 7.79 19.78 4.08
CA ALA A 67 6.43 19.99 3.58
C ALA A 67 6.43 20.19 2.05
N ALA A 68 7.34 21.03 1.54
CA ALA A 68 7.49 21.22 0.10
C ALA A 68 7.85 19.93 -0.64
N ALA A 69 8.71 19.08 -0.05
CA ALA A 69 9.06 17.78 -0.63
C ALA A 69 7.87 16.81 -0.68
N ILE A 70 7.03 16.78 0.37
CA ILE A 70 5.80 15.97 0.36
C ILE A 70 4.86 16.42 -0.75
N TRP A 71 4.70 17.73 -0.93
CA TRP A 71 3.88 18.27 -2.02
C TRP A 71 4.44 17.97 -3.41
N GLU A 72 5.76 18.05 -3.58
CA GLU A 72 6.42 17.75 -4.85
C GLU A 72 6.29 16.26 -5.22
N GLU A 73 6.42 15.37 -4.24
CA GLU A 73 6.34 13.92 -4.43
C GLU A 73 4.90 13.48 -4.74
N TYR A 74 3.96 13.78 -3.85
CA TYR A 74 2.62 13.19 -3.90
C TYR A 74 1.59 14.06 -4.62
N LEU A 75 1.84 15.36 -4.76
CA LEU A 75 0.86 16.33 -5.29
C LEU A 75 1.48 17.28 -6.32
N PRO A 76 2.26 16.78 -7.31
CA PRO A 76 3.03 17.62 -8.22
C PRO A 76 2.12 18.53 -9.04
N GLY A 77 2.30 19.85 -8.89
CA GLY A 77 1.54 20.85 -9.64
C GLY A 77 0.08 21.04 -9.20
N LEU A 78 -0.35 20.41 -8.10
CA LEU A 78 -1.74 20.48 -7.63
C LEU A 78 -2.01 21.60 -6.62
N LEU A 79 -1.04 22.48 -6.37
CA LEU A 79 -1.25 23.63 -5.48
C LEU A 79 -2.38 24.53 -6.00
N GLY A 80 -3.37 24.85 -5.15
CA GLY A 80 -4.55 25.64 -5.51
C GLY A 80 -5.62 24.90 -6.33
N SER A 81 -5.39 23.64 -6.71
CA SER A 81 -6.42 22.82 -7.37
C SER A 81 -7.55 22.40 -6.40
N PRO A 82 -8.73 22.03 -6.92
CA PRO A 82 -9.78 21.36 -6.16
C PRO A 82 -9.26 20.16 -5.35
N TYR A 83 -9.94 19.79 -4.26
CA TYR A 83 -9.47 18.69 -3.42
C TYR A 83 -9.68 17.32 -4.09
N GLU A 84 -10.63 17.23 -5.01
CA GLU A 84 -10.90 16.04 -5.82
C GLU A 84 -9.68 15.65 -6.66
N ASP A 85 -9.00 16.63 -7.24
CA ASP A 85 -7.78 16.42 -8.04
C ASP A 85 -6.62 15.90 -7.18
N LYS A 86 -6.67 16.12 -5.86
CA LYS A 86 -5.64 15.72 -4.89
C LYS A 86 -5.86 14.32 -4.32
N LEU A 87 -7.00 13.68 -4.59
CA LEU A 87 -7.39 12.42 -3.94
C LEU A 87 -6.40 11.28 -4.18
N ALA A 88 -5.92 11.13 -5.42
CA ALA A 88 -4.94 10.10 -5.77
C ALA A 88 -3.63 10.29 -4.98
N GLY A 89 -3.09 11.51 -4.98
CA GLY A 89 -1.88 11.86 -4.24
C GLY A 89 -2.02 11.72 -2.72
N ILE A 90 -3.18 12.10 -2.18
CA ILE A 90 -3.50 11.89 -0.76
C ILE A 90 -3.58 10.39 -0.43
N ALA A 91 -4.18 9.57 -1.30
CA ALA A 91 -4.25 8.13 -1.10
C ALA A 91 -2.84 7.52 -1.11
N GLU A 92 -1.97 7.95 -2.01
CA GLU A 92 -0.59 7.47 -2.08
C GLU A 92 0.20 7.87 -0.81
N LEU A 93 0.14 9.15 -0.41
CA LEU A 93 0.73 9.66 0.83
C LEU A 93 0.27 8.85 2.06
N LEU A 94 -1.03 8.56 2.16
CA LEU A 94 -1.58 7.78 3.28
C LEU A 94 -1.13 6.32 3.23
N GLY A 95 -1.06 5.72 2.03
CA GLY A 95 -0.55 4.37 1.85
C GLY A 95 0.89 4.25 2.35
N ASP A 96 1.73 5.22 2.00
CA ASP A 96 3.13 5.22 2.39
C ASP A 96 3.35 5.55 3.86
N ALA A 97 2.66 6.56 4.39
CA ALA A 97 2.82 7.00 5.76
C ALA A 97 2.27 5.98 6.77
N LEU A 98 1.13 5.33 6.47
CA LEU A 98 0.46 4.43 7.40
C LEU A 98 0.88 2.96 7.26
N TYR A 99 1.34 2.54 6.06
CA TYR A 99 1.63 1.13 5.78
C TYR A 99 3.05 0.90 5.26
N ASN A 100 3.37 1.43 4.07
CA ASN A 100 4.56 0.97 3.33
C ASN A 100 5.88 1.36 4.00
N THR A 101 6.00 2.60 4.50
CA THR A 101 7.24 3.07 5.14
C THR A 101 7.53 2.31 6.44
N GLY A 102 6.49 2.06 7.24
CA GLY A 102 6.59 1.24 8.45
C GLY A 102 7.02 -0.19 8.15
N MET A 103 6.44 -0.79 7.11
CA MET A 103 6.79 -2.14 6.66
C MET A 103 8.24 -2.22 6.19
N LEU A 104 8.71 -1.26 5.39
CA LEU A 104 10.10 -1.19 4.96
C LEU A 104 11.07 -1.03 6.13
N HIS A 105 10.72 -0.22 7.12
CA HIS A 105 11.53 -0.07 8.32
C HIS A 105 11.63 -1.39 9.11
N VAL A 106 10.51 -2.11 9.25
CA VAL A 106 10.46 -3.44 9.85
C VAL A 106 11.31 -4.43 9.05
N ALA A 107 11.18 -4.46 7.73
CA ALA A 107 11.90 -5.36 6.84
C ALA A 107 13.42 -5.17 6.97
N ARG A 108 13.90 -3.92 6.89
CA ARG A 108 15.34 -3.59 7.05
C ARG A 108 15.88 -4.06 8.39
N HIS A 109 15.13 -3.83 9.47
CA HIS A 109 15.55 -4.24 10.82
C HIS A 109 15.58 -5.77 11.02
N LEU A 110 14.71 -6.49 10.31
CA LEU A 110 14.67 -7.95 10.35
C LEU A 110 15.74 -8.59 9.46
N ASN A 111 16.04 -7.99 8.30
CA ASN A 111 16.98 -8.53 7.32
C ASN A 111 18.38 -8.81 7.90
N ASP A 112 18.81 -7.97 8.86
CA ASP A 112 20.09 -8.14 9.57
C ASP A 112 20.12 -9.36 10.53
N LYS A 113 18.97 -9.98 10.78
CA LYS A 113 18.76 -10.98 11.86
C LYS A 113 18.14 -12.28 11.37
N VAL A 114 17.24 -12.21 10.40
CA VAL A 114 16.49 -13.34 9.88
C VAL A 114 16.26 -13.19 8.38
N PRO A 115 16.14 -14.31 7.63
CA PRO A 115 15.68 -14.26 6.24
C PRO A 115 14.36 -13.51 6.15
N THR A 116 14.35 -12.44 5.35
CA THR A 116 13.21 -11.54 5.21
C THR A 116 12.91 -11.33 3.73
N TRP A 117 11.63 -11.40 3.38
CA TRP A 117 11.15 -11.17 2.02
C TRP A 117 10.00 -10.17 2.02
N LEU A 118 9.93 -9.39 0.95
CA LEU A 118 8.86 -8.46 0.66
C LEU A 118 8.06 -8.96 -0.55
N LEU A 119 6.73 -8.85 -0.45
CA LEU A 119 5.80 -9.09 -1.53
C LEU A 119 4.91 -7.85 -1.71
N ARG A 120 4.88 -7.29 -2.92
CA ARG A 120 3.92 -6.25 -3.31
C ARG A 120 2.83 -6.86 -4.19
N PHE A 121 1.59 -6.48 -3.93
CA PHE A 121 0.44 -6.92 -4.71
C PHE A 121 -0.15 -5.74 -5.49
N ASP A 122 -0.08 -5.83 -6.82
CA ASP A 122 -0.49 -4.79 -7.76
C ASP A 122 -1.64 -5.25 -8.67
N PHE A 123 -2.17 -6.46 -8.51
CA PHE A 123 -3.22 -6.97 -9.39
C PHE A 123 -4.56 -6.25 -9.14
N GLU A 124 -5.10 -5.60 -10.18
CA GLU A 124 -6.25 -4.68 -10.07
C GLU A 124 -7.56 -5.28 -10.61
N ASP A 125 -7.51 -6.25 -11.52
CA ASP A 125 -8.67 -6.90 -12.16
C ASP A 125 -9.38 -7.93 -11.24
N GLY A 126 -9.25 -7.73 -9.93
CA GLY A 126 -9.68 -8.63 -8.87
C GLY A 126 -10.92 -8.19 -8.12
N PRO A 127 -11.52 -9.08 -7.30
CA PRO A 127 -12.45 -8.63 -6.27
C PRO A 127 -11.72 -7.73 -5.26
N HIS A 128 -12.34 -6.61 -4.89
CA HIS A 128 -11.88 -5.79 -3.78
C HIS A 128 -12.43 -6.31 -2.45
N TYR A 129 -11.56 -6.46 -1.45
CA TYR A 129 -11.97 -6.92 -0.11
C TYR A 129 -12.87 -5.89 0.57
N PHE A 130 -12.56 -4.61 0.35
CA PHE A 130 -13.43 -3.50 0.72
C PHE A 130 -14.01 -2.88 -0.54
N ASP A 131 -15.16 -3.40 -0.95
CA ASP A 131 -16.01 -2.76 -1.94
C ASP A 131 -16.91 -1.76 -1.20
N PHE A 132 -16.61 -0.46 -1.32
CA PHE A 132 -17.35 0.56 -0.58
C PHE A 132 -18.71 0.79 -1.26
N PRO A 133 -19.83 0.51 -0.58
CA PRO A 133 -21.15 0.81 -1.11
C PRO A 133 -21.44 2.30 -0.91
N THR A 134 -20.67 3.16 -1.56
CA THR A 134 -21.17 4.49 -1.91
C THR A 134 -22.05 4.29 -3.13
N GLU A 135 -23.25 4.89 -3.14
CA GLU A 135 -23.98 5.06 -4.39
C GLU A 135 -23.00 5.56 -5.45
N PRO A 136 -22.97 5.03 -6.69
CA PRO A 136 -21.92 5.34 -7.65
C PRO A 136 -21.69 6.85 -7.88
N GLU A 137 -22.76 7.66 -7.73
CA GLU A 137 -22.70 9.12 -7.76
C GLU A 137 -21.91 9.80 -6.62
N HIS A 138 -21.67 9.09 -5.52
CA HIS A 138 -20.97 9.55 -4.32
C HIS A 138 -19.64 8.83 -4.07
N ALA A 139 -19.20 7.96 -4.99
CA ALA A 139 -17.92 7.29 -4.85
C ALA A 139 -16.77 8.31 -5.03
N PRO A 140 -15.71 8.25 -4.21
CA PRO A 140 -14.51 9.05 -4.45
C PRO A 140 -13.93 8.67 -5.83
N PRO A 141 -13.49 9.64 -6.64
CA PRO A 141 -12.84 9.38 -7.93
C PRO A 141 -11.38 8.92 -7.72
N LEU A 142 -11.19 7.82 -6.97
CA LEU A 142 -9.90 7.21 -6.78
C LEU A 142 -9.54 6.32 -7.98
N PRO A 143 -8.26 6.27 -8.38
CA PRO A 143 -7.84 5.29 -9.36
C PRO A 143 -8.14 3.88 -8.85
N HIS A 144 -8.60 3.03 -9.76
CA HIS A 144 -8.65 1.59 -9.53
C HIS A 144 -7.25 1.09 -9.16
N GLY A 145 -7.19 0.04 -8.35
CA GLY A 145 -5.92 -0.46 -7.88
C GLY A 145 -6.07 -1.56 -6.83
N ALA A 146 -4.97 -2.23 -6.55
CA ALA A 146 -4.86 -3.22 -5.49
C ALA A 146 -4.97 -2.56 -4.11
N GLY A 147 -6.15 -2.63 -3.50
CA GLY A 147 -6.48 -1.99 -2.24
C GLY A 147 -6.12 -2.81 -0.99
N HIS A 148 -6.47 -2.25 0.16
CA HIS A 148 -6.24 -2.89 1.45
C HIS A 148 -6.96 -4.25 1.53
N LEU A 149 -6.22 -5.30 1.91
CA LEU A 149 -6.69 -6.69 2.04
C LEU A 149 -7.12 -7.41 0.75
N ASP A 150 -7.08 -6.78 -0.43
CA ASP A 150 -7.35 -7.44 -1.71
C ASP A 150 -6.57 -8.74 -1.93
N PRO A 151 -5.27 -8.86 -1.54
CA PRO A 151 -4.55 -10.12 -1.66
C PRO A 151 -5.23 -11.29 -0.94
N LEU A 152 -5.99 -11.04 0.14
CA LEU A 152 -6.65 -12.09 0.92
C LEU A 152 -7.66 -12.88 0.08
N ASN A 153 -8.25 -12.26 -0.94
CA ASN A 153 -9.21 -12.93 -1.84
C ASN A 153 -8.58 -14.11 -2.62
N TYR A 154 -7.25 -14.21 -2.66
CA TYR A 154 -6.52 -15.17 -3.48
C TYR A 154 -5.93 -16.35 -2.69
N PHE A 155 -5.87 -16.27 -1.37
CA PHE A 155 -5.38 -17.38 -0.52
C PHE A 155 -6.25 -17.65 0.72
N LEU A 156 -7.11 -16.71 1.12
CA LEU A 156 -8.08 -16.86 2.22
C LEU A 156 -9.44 -16.24 1.84
N PRO A 157 -10.11 -16.72 0.77
CA PRO A 157 -11.34 -16.10 0.34
C PRO A 157 -12.47 -16.29 1.37
N PRO A 158 -13.32 -15.28 1.62
CA PRO A 158 -14.41 -15.37 2.59
C PRO A 158 -15.47 -16.41 2.20
N LYS A 159 -15.56 -16.73 0.91
CA LYS A 159 -16.37 -17.81 0.34
C LYS A 159 -15.57 -18.53 -0.73
N VAL A 160 -15.73 -19.84 -0.83
CA VAL A 160 -15.17 -20.62 -1.94
C VAL A 160 -16.07 -20.43 -3.15
N GLU A 161 -15.73 -19.45 -3.99
CA GLU A 161 -16.35 -19.21 -5.28
C GLU A 161 -15.31 -19.43 -6.39
N PRO A 162 -15.71 -19.91 -7.58
CA PRO A 162 -14.79 -19.98 -8.71
C PRO A 162 -14.28 -18.58 -9.07
N PHE A 163 -12.99 -18.48 -9.41
CA PHE A 163 -12.44 -17.25 -9.97
C PHE A 163 -13.15 -16.86 -11.26
N ALA A 164 -13.38 -15.56 -11.45
CA ALA A 164 -14.11 -15.04 -12.59
C ALA A 164 -13.27 -15.05 -13.88
N THR A 165 -11.94 -15.00 -13.75
CA THR A 165 -10.99 -14.93 -14.87
C THR A 165 -9.81 -15.90 -14.68
N GLU A 166 -9.13 -16.24 -15.78
CA GLU A 166 -7.91 -17.07 -15.73
C GLU A 166 -6.75 -16.30 -15.07
N GLU A 167 -6.72 -14.97 -15.19
CA GLU A 167 -5.79 -14.08 -14.49
C GLU A 167 -5.94 -14.22 -12.97
N GLN A 168 -7.18 -14.15 -12.45
CA GLN A 168 -7.44 -14.30 -11.02
C GLN A 168 -7.02 -15.68 -10.51
N LYS A 169 -7.29 -16.73 -11.28
CA LYS A 169 -6.87 -18.09 -10.95
C LYS A 169 -5.34 -18.21 -10.90
N ARG A 170 -4.64 -17.68 -11.91
CA ARG A 170 -3.18 -17.63 -11.95
C ARG A 170 -2.58 -16.85 -10.78
N VAL A 171 -3.17 -15.71 -10.42
CA VAL A 171 -2.75 -14.94 -9.23
C VAL A 171 -2.92 -15.76 -7.95
N SER A 172 -4.03 -16.49 -7.81
CA SER A 172 -4.23 -17.40 -6.68
C SER A 172 -3.19 -18.53 -6.64
N GLU A 173 -2.90 -19.16 -7.78
CA GLU A 173 -1.86 -20.19 -7.89
C GLU A 173 -0.49 -19.63 -7.47
N ILE A 174 -0.09 -18.46 -7.98
CA ILE A 174 1.16 -17.78 -7.59
C ILE A 174 1.19 -17.48 -6.09
N MET A 175 0.11 -16.92 -5.53
CA MET A 175 0.03 -16.59 -4.10
C MET A 175 0.14 -17.83 -3.23
N LEU A 176 -0.55 -18.92 -3.59
CA LEU A 176 -0.50 -20.18 -2.86
C LEU A 176 0.88 -20.83 -2.96
N ASP A 177 1.54 -20.78 -4.12
CA ASP A 177 2.90 -21.27 -4.30
C ASP A 177 3.90 -20.49 -3.44
N ILE A 178 3.73 -19.16 -3.35
CA ILE A 178 4.57 -18.32 -2.49
C ILE A 178 4.42 -18.72 -1.02
N ILE A 179 3.18 -18.82 -0.54
CA ILE A 179 2.91 -19.17 0.85
C ILE A 179 3.35 -20.61 1.17
N ASP A 180 3.08 -21.58 0.29
CA ASP A 180 3.49 -22.99 0.48
C ASP A 180 5.02 -23.11 0.55
N ASN A 181 5.73 -22.44 -0.36
CA ASN A 181 7.19 -22.46 -0.35
C ASN A 181 7.75 -21.84 0.93
N PHE A 182 7.21 -20.68 1.36
CA PHE A 182 7.64 -20.01 2.58
C PHE A 182 7.41 -20.89 3.82
N VAL A 183 6.20 -21.45 3.99
CA VAL A 183 5.84 -22.28 5.14
C VAL A 183 6.69 -23.55 5.23
N ASN A 184 7.05 -24.14 4.09
CA ASN A 184 7.88 -25.35 4.04
C ASN A 184 9.39 -25.06 4.03
N GLY A 185 9.81 -23.79 4.20
CA GLY A 185 11.22 -23.40 4.18
C GLY A 185 11.91 -23.66 2.84
N ARG A 186 11.13 -23.76 1.75
CA ARG A 186 11.67 -23.85 0.40
C ARG A 186 12.04 -22.43 0.01
N ALA A 187 13.34 -22.17 -0.06
CA ALA A 187 13.80 -20.90 -0.57
C ALA A 187 13.24 -20.71 -1.99
N PRO A 188 12.73 -19.51 -2.33
CA PRO A 188 12.43 -19.18 -3.73
C PRO A 188 13.65 -19.48 -4.60
N ALA A 189 13.43 -19.93 -5.83
CA ALA A 189 14.58 -20.09 -6.72
C ALA A 189 15.28 -18.73 -6.89
N ALA A 190 16.58 -18.76 -7.16
CA ALA A 190 17.35 -17.52 -7.33
C ALA A 190 16.70 -16.67 -8.45
N GLY A 191 16.30 -15.44 -8.11
CA GLY A 191 15.60 -14.53 -9.03
C GLY A 191 14.07 -14.60 -8.99
N GLU A 192 13.47 -15.46 -8.16
CA GLU A 192 11.99 -15.53 -8.03
C GLU A 192 11.46 -14.57 -6.96
N TRP A 193 12.05 -14.54 -5.76
CA TRP A 193 11.72 -13.51 -4.76
C TRP A 193 12.98 -12.70 -4.48
N GLY A 194 12.91 -11.39 -4.68
CA GLY A 194 13.98 -10.50 -4.24
C GLY A 194 14.22 -10.72 -2.75
N THR A 195 15.44 -11.08 -2.38
CA THR A 195 15.87 -10.93 -0.99
C THR A 195 16.04 -9.45 -0.76
N THR A 196 15.51 -8.90 0.33
CA THR A 196 15.82 -7.51 0.69
C THR A 196 17.34 -7.34 0.76
N THR A 197 17.92 -6.66 -0.23
CA THR A 197 19.37 -6.37 -0.26
C THR A 197 19.67 -5.27 0.76
N ASP A 198 20.95 -4.96 1.00
CA ASP A 198 21.33 -3.82 1.86
C ASP A 198 20.84 -2.46 1.30
N ALA A 199 20.51 -2.40 0.00
CA ALA A 199 19.81 -1.27 -0.62
C ALA A 199 18.29 -1.27 -0.33
N GLY A 200 17.74 -2.41 0.11
CA GLY A 200 16.51 -2.53 0.90
C GLY A 200 15.21 -2.23 0.18
N LEU A 201 15.18 -2.37 -1.15
CA LEU A 201 14.01 -2.02 -1.95
C LEU A 201 13.51 -3.13 -2.87
N GLU A 202 14.31 -4.11 -3.27
CA GLU A 202 13.82 -5.17 -4.17
C GLU A 202 12.82 -6.10 -3.47
N CYS A 203 11.74 -6.43 -4.17
CA CYS A 203 10.67 -7.31 -3.69
C CYS A 203 10.11 -8.17 -4.83
N ALA A 204 9.38 -9.22 -4.46
CA ALA A 204 8.50 -9.89 -5.41
C ALA A 204 7.26 -9.03 -5.64
N VAL A 205 6.79 -8.92 -6.88
CA VAL A 205 5.58 -8.19 -7.25
C VAL A 205 4.64 -9.12 -7.99
N ILE A 206 3.38 -9.16 -7.53
CA ILE A 206 2.29 -9.66 -8.36
C ILE A 206 1.79 -8.47 -9.16
N SER A 207 2.14 -8.43 -10.43
CA SER A 207 1.89 -7.26 -11.28
C SER A 207 0.41 -7.07 -11.61
N THR A 208 0.12 -5.92 -12.21
CA THR A 208 -1.23 -5.58 -12.72
C THR A 208 -1.76 -6.60 -13.72
N GLN A 209 -0.87 -7.37 -14.39
CA GLN A 209 -1.21 -8.40 -15.37
C GLN A 209 -1.34 -9.82 -14.77
N GLY A 210 -1.21 -9.94 -13.45
CA GLY A 210 -1.29 -11.22 -12.76
C GLY A 210 -0.09 -12.12 -13.05
N THR A 211 1.10 -11.54 -13.12
CA THR A 211 2.39 -12.25 -13.25
C THR A 211 3.29 -11.96 -12.06
N LEU A 212 4.22 -12.87 -11.78
CA LEU A 212 5.23 -12.71 -10.74
C LEU A 212 6.48 -12.06 -11.35
N GLU A 213 6.89 -10.93 -10.79
CA GLU A 213 7.99 -10.09 -11.26
C GLU A 213 8.86 -9.62 -10.08
N GLN A 214 9.99 -8.98 -10.37
CA GLN A 214 10.84 -8.33 -9.36
C GLN A 214 10.88 -6.82 -9.62
N ASP A 215 10.72 -6.02 -8.57
CA ASP A 215 10.70 -4.57 -8.65
C ASP A 215 11.12 -3.93 -7.30
N THR A 216 11.27 -2.60 -7.27
CA THR A 216 11.37 -1.86 -6.02
C THR A 216 10.03 -1.86 -5.29
N PHE A 217 10.05 -1.95 -3.96
CA PHE A 217 8.85 -2.08 -3.13
C PHE A 217 8.01 -0.80 -3.14
N LEU A 218 8.65 0.35 -2.96
CA LEU A 218 8.03 1.62 -3.32
C LEU A 218 8.26 1.81 -4.82
N PRO A 219 7.19 1.91 -5.63
CA PRO A 219 7.34 2.24 -7.04
C PRO A 219 7.98 3.63 -7.16
N GLU A 220 8.87 3.83 -8.14
CA GLU A 220 9.31 5.18 -8.50
C GLU A 220 8.13 5.90 -9.20
N GLY A 221 7.82 7.13 -8.77
CA GLY A 221 6.78 7.98 -9.33
C GLY A 221 7.06 8.47 -10.76
#